data_AF-A0A2D8EV68-F1
#
_entry.id   AF-A0A2D8EV68-F1
#
_cell.length_a   1.000
_cell.length_b   1.000
_cell.length_c   1.000
_cell.angle_alpha   90.00
_cell.angle_beta   90.00
_cell.angle_gamma   90.00
#
_symmetry.space_group_name_H-M   'P 1'
#
loop_
_entity.id
_entity.type
_entity.pdbx_description
1 polymer ?
#
loop_
_entity_poly.entity_id
_entity_poly.type
_entity_poly.pdbx_seq_one_letter_code
_entity_poly.pdbx_strand_id
1 'polypeptide(L)'
;MIVDKANPSQDYKDLINSYKELHKNTGAFKGISLRPLVPSLHKIIKNNNCKTLLDYGCGKGCAYDDRHRELGLADTVQNLWGIDSYTLYDPAYPQFDKIPTGKHDIVLCTDVMEHIPEQDLDWVIQKILNYANKAVFFSICTMDAVKTFQEGKFKGKNVHVTVKEKEWWLDKFSKIWGKQKTLKVYLYFSGKDGNFAICLKKRRDKDGTNSTDSTSNKTAG
;
A
#
# COMPACT_ATOMS: atom_id res chain seq x y z
N MET A 1 -17.71 4.89 15.98
CA MET A 1 -17.48 3.48 16.33
C MET A 1 -16.92 2.78 15.10
N ILE A 2 -15.62 2.52 15.04
CA ILE A 2 -15.04 1.67 13.99
C ILE A 2 -15.36 0.24 14.42
N VAL A 3 -16.31 -0.37 13.75
CA VAL A 3 -16.64 -1.76 13.97
C VAL A 3 -15.49 -2.56 13.36
N ASP A 4 -14.54 -3.00 14.17
CA ASP A 4 -13.52 -3.99 13.84
C ASP A 4 -14.18 -5.37 13.68
N LYS A 5 -15.10 -5.46 12.71
CA LYS A 5 -15.68 -6.71 12.23
C LYS A 5 -15.11 -7.02 10.85
N ALA A 6 -13.81 -6.79 10.65
CA ALA A 6 -13.13 -7.58 9.63
C ALA A 6 -13.27 -9.02 10.11
N ASN A 7 -14.04 -9.83 9.38
CA ASN A 7 -14.11 -11.26 9.59
C ASN A 7 -13.16 -11.86 8.55
N PRO A 8 -11.83 -11.89 8.82
CA PRO A 8 -10.87 -12.24 7.78
C PRO A 8 -11.12 -13.69 7.40
N SER A 9 -11.04 -13.99 6.11
CA SER A 9 -11.19 -15.36 5.64
C SER A 9 -10.14 -16.28 6.26
N GLN A 10 -10.42 -17.58 6.27
CA GLN A 10 -9.42 -18.53 6.74
C GLN A 10 -8.14 -18.48 5.89
N ASP A 11 -8.27 -18.25 4.57
CA ASP A 11 -7.12 -18.08 3.68
C ASP A 11 -6.28 -16.85 4.04
N TYR A 12 -6.90 -15.74 4.43
CA TYR A 12 -6.16 -14.56 4.93
C TYR A 12 -5.31 -14.93 6.15
N LYS A 13 -5.91 -15.60 7.14
CA LYS A 13 -5.21 -16.00 8.37
C LYS A 13 -4.07 -16.97 8.07
N ASP A 14 -4.32 -17.95 7.20
CA ASP A 14 -3.32 -18.93 6.80
C ASP A 14 -2.16 -18.26 6.05
N LEU A 15 -2.45 -17.30 5.16
CA LEU A 15 -1.43 -16.56 4.43
C LEU A 15 -0.56 -15.70 5.35
N ILE A 16 -1.13 -15.03 6.35
CA ILE A 16 -0.34 -14.31 7.36
C ILE A 16 0.70 -15.24 8.00
N ASN A 17 0.31 -16.46 8.35
CA ASN A 17 1.25 -17.44 8.90
C ASN A 17 2.31 -17.84 7.88
N SER A 18 1.96 -18.04 6.61
CA SER A 18 2.93 -18.30 5.55
C SER A 18 3.90 -17.13 5.31
N TYR A 19 3.44 -15.89 5.40
CA TYR A 19 4.32 -14.72 5.29
C TYR A 19 5.25 -14.57 6.51
N LYS A 20 4.78 -14.91 7.73
CA LYS A 20 5.65 -14.97 8.92
C LYS A 20 6.83 -15.92 8.73
N GLU A 21 6.59 -17.07 8.09
CA GLU A 21 7.66 -18.01 7.74
C GLU A 21 8.65 -17.39 6.74
N LEU A 22 8.16 -16.73 5.69
CA LEU A 22 9.04 -16.04 4.73
C LEU A 22 9.85 -14.89 5.37
N HIS A 23 9.32 -14.23 6.40
CA HIS A 23 10.02 -13.18 7.14
C HIS A 23 11.26 -13.69 7.91
N LYS A 24 11.33 -15.00 8.22
CA LYS A 24 12.51 -15.61 8.85
C LYS A 24 13.76 -15.49 7.99
N ASN A 25 13.61 -15.39 6.67
CA ASN A 25 14.72 -15.04 5.78
C ASN A 25 15.08 -13.56 5.96
N THR A 26 16.25 -13.28 6.56
CA THR A 26 16.75 -11.92 6.84
C THR A 26 16.90 -11.06 5.58
N GLY A 27 17.11 -11.66 4.41
CA GLY A 27 17.20 -10.99 3.11
C GLY A 27 15.86 -10.55 2.51
N ALA A 28 14.72 -11.09 2.96
CA ALA A 28 13.40 -10.81 2.39
C ALA A 28 12.71 -9.58 3.02
N PHE A 29 11.71 -9.01 2.33
CA PHE A 29 10.83 -7.94 2.83
C PHE A 29 11.54 -6.72 3.44
N LYS A 30 12.68 -6.32 2.86
CA LYS A 30 13.43 -5.13 3.32
C LYS A 30 12.75 -3.79 2.96
N GLY A 31 11.63 -3.80 2.24
CA GLY A 31 10.98 -2.59 1.72
C GLY A 31 11.63 -2.05 0.44
N ILE A 32 12.28 -2.90 -0.36
CA ILE A 32 12.97 -2.49 -1.59
C ILE A 32 12.02 -1.86 -2.63
N SER A 33 10.76 -2.31 -2.66
CA SER A 33 9.72 -1.79 -3.56
C SER A 33 9.39 -0.32 -3.30
N LEU A 34 9.71 0.21 -2.11
CA LEU A 34 9.53 1.63 -1.79
C LEU A 34 10.58 2.53 -2.45
N ARG A 35 11.82 2.04 -2.65
CA ARG A 35 12.96 2.82 -3.15
C ARG A 35 12.64 3.59 -4.46
N PRO A 36 12.16 2.97 -5.55
CA PRO A 36 11.89 3.70 -6.79
C PRO A 36 10.76 4.73 -6.65
N LEU A 37 9.92 4.60 -5.61
CA LEU A 37 8.77 5.47 -5.38
C LEU A 37 9.11 6.71 -4.55
N VAL A 38 10.26 6.74 -3.87
CA VAL A 38 10.68 7.83 -2.97
C VAL A 38 10.56 9.22 -3.60
N PRO A 39 11.03 9.48 -4.84
CA PRO A 39 10.91 10.81 -5.45
C PRO A 39 9.47 11.22 -5.73
N SER A 40 8.63 10.28 -6.17
CA SER A 40 7.21 10.51 -6.45
C SER A 40 6.43 10.73 -5.15
N LEU A 41 6.72 9.94 -4.12
CA LEU A 41 6.14 10.08 -2.79
C LEU A 41 6.51 11.40 -2.13
N HIS A 42 7.75 11.88 -2.29
CA HIS A 42 8.13 13.22 -1.82
C HIS A 42 7.23 14.31 -2.40
N LYS A 43 6.96 14.27 -3.72
CA LYS A 43 6.03 15.21 -4.38
C LYS A 43 4.62 15.08 -3.83
N ILE A 44 4.12 13.86 -3.64
CA ILE A 44 2.78 13.60 -3.11
C ILE A 44 2.65 14.12 -1.68
N ILE A 45 3.60 13.80 -0.80
CA ILE A 45 3.63 14.24 0.60
C ILE A 45 3.66 15.77 0.67
N LYS A 46 4.54 16.42 -0.09
CA LYS A 46 4.65 17.88 -0.15
C LYS A 46 3.36 18.55 -0.67
N ASN A 47 2.81 18.06 -1.78
CA ASN A 47 1.61 18.64 -2.41
C ASN A 47 0.33 18.47 -1.56
N ASN A 48 0.33 17.52 -0.63
CA ASN A 48 -0.77 17.30 0.29
C ASN A 48 -0.50 17.85 1.70
N ASN A 49 0.65 18.49 1.91
CA ASN A 49 1.10 18.98 3.21
C ASN A 49 0.95 17.91 4.31
N CYS A 50 1.45 16.70 4.02
CA CYS A 50 1.40 15.58 4.95
C CYS A 50 2.57 15.64 5.92
N LYS A 51 2.28 15.45 7.22
CA LYS A 51 3.23 15.51 8.32
C LYS A 51 3.30 14.22 9.13
N THR A 52 2.26 13.40 9.09
CA THR A 52 2.22 12.10 9.77
C THR A 52 1.96 10.97 8.77
N LEU A 53 2.66 9.85 8.93
CA LEU A 53 2.63 8.74 7.97
C LEU A 53 2.34 7.41 8.66
N LEU A 54 1.53 6.56 8.01
CA LEU A 54 1.49 5.12 8.28
C LEU A 54 2.01 4.37 7.07
N ASP A 55 2.95 3.44 7.27
CA ASP A 55 3.37 2.47 6.26
C ASP A 55 2.72 1.12 6.57
N TYR A 56 1.69 0.76 5.79
CA TYR A 56 0.88 -0.43 5.96
C TYR A 56 1.41 -1.56 5.07
N GLY A 57 1.96 -2.60 5.70
CA GLY A 57 2.74 -3.64 5.03
C GLY A 57 4.21 -3.23 4.82
N CYS A 58 4.79 -2.55 5.80
CA CYS A 58 6.15 -2.00 5.72
C CYS A 58 7.28 -3.05 5.66
N GLY A 59 6.95 -4.35 5.77
CA GLY A 59 7.92 -5.42 5.90
C GLY A 59 8.81 -5.21 7.13
N LYS A 60 10.11 -5.19 6.89
CA LYS A 60 11.13 -4.94 7.93
C LYS A 60 11.42 -3.46 8.18
N GLY A 61 10.79 -2.54 7.45
CA GLY A 61 10.94 -1.10 7.67
C GLY A 61 12.35 -0.56 7.47
N CYS A 62 13.22 -1.22 6.69
CA CYS A 62 14.62 -0.80 6.56
C CYS A 62 14.79 0.62 6.00
N ALA A 63 13.79 1.16 5.28
CA ALA A 63 13.82 2.53 4.78
C ALA A 63 13.75 3.60 5.89
N TYR A 64 13.37 3.22 7.12
CA TYR A 64 13.08 4.13 8.23
C TYR A 64 14.18 4.20 9.30
N ASP A 65 15.26 3.41 9.17
CA ASP A 65 16.39 3.41 10.10
C ASP A 65 17.72 3.31 9.37
N ASP A 66 18.82 3.05 10.09
CA ASP A 66 20.18 2.98 9.54
C ASP A 66 20.32 2.00 8.37
N ARG A 67 19.41 1.02 8.24
CA ARG A 67 19.37 0.06 7.13
C ARG A 67 18.91 0.68 5.81
N HIS A 68 18.53 1.96 5.77
CA HIS A 68 18.14 2.66 4.53
C HIS A 68 19.27 2.62 3.48
N ARG A 69 20.53 2.55 3.94
CA ARG A 69 21.72 2.42 3.10
C ARG A 69 21.74 1.10 2.32
N GLU A 70 21.19 0.02 2.89
CA GLU A 70 21.05 -1.27 2.20
C GLU A 70 20.11 -1.18 0.99
N LEU A 71 19.18 -0.21 1.03
CA LEU A 71 18.27 0.08 -0.08
C LEU A 71 18.89 1.06 -1.09
N GLY A 72 20.09 1.59 -0.81
CA GLY A 72 20.73 2.63 -1.63
C GLY A 72 20.05 4.00 -1.51
N LEU A 73 19.37 4.27 -0.39
CA LEU A 73 18.81 5.59 -0.09
C LEU A 73 19.89 6.49 0.52
N ALA A 74 19.81 7.78 0.24
CA ALA A 74 20.76 8.78 0.76
C ALA A 74 20.55 9.09 2.25
N ASP A 75 19.31 8.93 2.73
CA ASP A 75 18.88 9.11 4.12
C ASP A 75 17.63 8.26 4.35
N THR A 76 17.18 8.17 5.61
CA THR A 76 15.88 7.61 5.99
C THR A 76 14.73 8.33 5.28
N VAL A 77 13.67 7.61 4.95
CA VAL A 77 12.56 8.19 4.18
C VAL A 77 11.84 9.31 4.93
N GLN A 78 11.81 9.26 6.27
CA GLN A 78 11.21 10.33 7.06
C GLN A 78 11.95 11.67 6.90
N ASN A 79 13.29 11.63 6.82
CA ASN A 79 14.11 12.81 6.60
C ASN A 79 13.97 13.31 5.15
N LEU A 80 14.01 12.39 4.18
CA LEU A 80 13.86 12.72 2.75
C LEU A 80 12.50 13.36 2.45
N TRP A 81 11.45 12.99 3.19
CA TRP A 81 10.11 13.51 2.98
C TRP A 81 9.73 14.67 3.90
N GLY A 82 10.51 14.93 4.96
CA GLY A 82 10.21 15.97 5.94
C GLY A 82 8.89 15.72 6.68
N ILE A 83 8.64 14.47 7.08
CA ILE A 83 7.52 14.08 7.94
C ILE A 83 7.92 14.17 9.42
N ASP A 84 6.98 14.56 10.27
CA ASP A 84 7.21 14.81 11.69
C ASP A 84 7.12 13.51 12.51
N SER A 85 6.29 12.55 12.07
CA SER A 85 6.17 11.24 12.70
C SER A 85 5.68 10.17 11.73
N TYR A 86 5.99 8.91 12.04
CA TYR A 86 5.55 7.75 11.28
C TYR A 86 5.12 6.60 12.18
N THR A 87 4.33 5.68 11.63
CA THR A 87 3.95 4.40 12.22
C THR A 87 4.20 3.32 11.20
N LEU A 88 4.76 2.19 11.65
CA LEU A 88 5.05 1.02 10.82
C LEU A 88 4.09 -0.10 11.21
N TYR A 89 3.52 -0.76 10.22
CA TYR A 89 2.68 -1.94 10.43
C TYR A 89 2.98 -3.01 9.39
N ASP A 90 3.14 -4.25 9.86
CA ASP A 90 3.15 -5.44 9.03
C ASP A 90 2.63 -6.64 9.85
N PRO A 91 1.46 -7.22 9.52
CA PRO A 91 0.87 -8.30 10.30
C PRO A 91 1.69 -9.60 10.29
N ALA A 92 2.65 -9.73 9.36
CA ALA A 92 3.51 -10.89 9.22
C ALA A 92 4.91 -10.68 9.83
N TYR A 93 5.22 -9.48 10.36
CA TYR A 93 6.51 -9.20 10.98
C TYR A 93 6.36 -8.83 12.46
N PRO A 94 6.84 -9.67 13.41
CA PRO A 94 6.59 -9.49 14.85
C PRO A 94 6.96 -8.13 15.44
N GLN A 95 7.93 -7.42 14.85
CA GLN A 95 8.32 -6.09 15.34
C GLN A 95 7.24 -5.02 15.06
N PHE A 96 6.44 -5.21 14.01
CA PHE A 96 5.47 -4.24 13.51
C PHE A 96 4.05 -4.83 13.38
N ASP A 97 3.73 -5.93 14.05
CA ASP A 97 2.43 -6.60 13.95
C ASP A 97 1.32 -5.98 14.80
N LYS A 98 1.64 -4.93 15.57
CA LYS A 98 0.68 -4.20 16.41
C LYS A 98 -0.26 -3.37 15.54
N ILE A 99 -1.56 -3.60 15.70
CA ILE A 99 -2.61 -2.87 14.98
C ILE A 99 -2.43 -1.35 15.19
N PRO A 100 -2.33 -0.54 14.12
CA PRO A 100 -2.19 0.90 14.25
C PRO A 100 -3.42 1.53 14.89
N THR A 101 -3.20 2.60 15.64
CA THR A 101 -4.25 3.42 16.24
C THR A 101 -4.22 4.83 15.69
N GLY A 102 -5.38 5.49 15.66
CA GLY A 102 -5.48 6.89 15.24
C GLY A 102 -5.49 7.06 13.72
N LYS A 103 -5.16 8.27 13.30
CA LYS A 103 -5.20 8.71 11.90
C LYS A 103 -3.88 9.36 11.52
N HIS A 104 -3.51 9.22 10.25
CA HIS A 104 -2.30 9.77 9.66
C HIS A 104 -2.67 10.65 8.48
N ASP A 105 -1.85 11.66 8.20
CA ASP A 105 -2.06 12.52 7.04
C ASP A 105 -1.98 11.71 5.75
N ILE A 106 -1.00 10.81 5.66
CA ILE A 106 -0.84 9.88 4.55
C ILE A 106 -0.69 8.44 5.05
N VAL A 107 -1.31 7.50 4.33
CA VAL A 107 -1.07 6.07 4.49
C VAL A 107 -0.42 5.55 3.20
N LEU A 108 0.70 4.84 3.32
CA LEU A 108 1.36 4.13 2.24
C LEU A 108 1.02 2.64 2.34
N CYS A 109 0.85 2.00 1.19
CA CYS A 109 0.66 0.55 1.07
C CYS A 109 1.35 0.10 -0.22
N THR A 110 2.57 -0.44 -0.10
CA THR A 110 3.46 -0.69 -1.23
C THR A 110 3.77 -2.17 -1.38
N ASP A 111 3.32 -2.79 -2.48
CA ASP A 111 3.61 -4.21 -2.78
C ASP A 111 2.96 -5.15 -1.75
N VAL A 112 1.65 -4.96 -1.53
CA VAL A 112 0.87 -5.61 -0.45
C VAL A 112 -0.48 -6.12 -0.94
N MET A 113 -1.20 -5.39 -1.79
CA MET A 113 -2.58 -5.71 -2.13
C MET A 113 -2.71 -7.02 -2.94
N GLU A 114 -1.73 -7.30 -3.79
CA GLU A 114 -1.56 -8.53 -4.56
C GLU A 114 -1.27 -9.76 -3.68
N HIS A 115 -0.85 -9.55 -2.43
CA HIS A 115 -0.61 -10.60 -1.43
C HIS A 115 -1.85 -10.99 -0.62
N ILE A 116 -2.96 -10.29 -0.82
CA ILE A 116 -4.22 -10.46 -0.08
C ILE A 116 -5.22 -11.25 -0.95
N PRO A 117 -5.90 -12.28 -0.41
CA PRO A 117 -6.95 -13.00 -1.12
C PRO A 117 -8.05 -12.06 -1.62
N GLU A 118 -8.58 -12.36 -2.81
CA GLU A 118 -9.59 -11.51 -3.47
C GLU A 118 -10.79 -11.20 -2.56
N GLN A 119 -11.25 -12.18 -1.77
CA GLN A 119 -12.38 -12.05 -0.85
C GLN A 119 -12.14 -11.12 0.34
N ASP A 120 -10.88 -10.81 0.66
CA ASP A 120 -10.51 -9.96 1.79
C ASP A 120 -10.14 -8.52 1.37
N LEU A 121 -9.99 -8.27 0.07
CA LEU A 121 -9.55 -6.96 -0.42
C LEU A 121 -10.49 -5.82 -0.02
N ASP A 122 -11.81 -6.03 -0.09
CA ASP A 122 -12.77 -4.95 0.13
C ASP A 122 -12.66 -4.37 1.54
N TRP A 123 -12.58 -5.23 2.56
CA TRP A 123 -12.46 -4.79 3.94
C TRP A 123 -11.04 -4.29 4.25
N VAL A 124 -9.99 -4.85 3.65
CA VAL A 124 -8.62 -4.35 3.84
C VAL A 124 -8.46 -2.96 3.25
N ILE A 125 -8.91 -2.74 2.02
CA ILE A 125 -8.88 -1.42 1.37
C ILE A 125 -9.65 -0.43 2.26
N GLN A 126 -10.85 -0.78 2.71
CA GLN A 126 -11.64 0.09 3.60
C GLN A 126 -10.89 0.40 4.91
N LYS A 127 -10.23 -0.60 5.52
CA LYS A 127 -9.43 -0.43 6.73
C LYS A 127 -8.25 0.53 6.50
N ILE A 128 -7.51 0.38 5.39
CA ILE A 128 -6.40 1.26 5.03
C ILE A 128 -6.88 2.69 4.80
N LEU A 129 -7.96 2.89 4.04
CA LEU A 129 -8.55 4.23 3.84
C LEU A 129 -8.97 4.85 5.19
N ASN A 130 -9.46 4.03 6.12
CA ASN A 130 -9.84 4.48 7.46
C ASN A 130 -8.66 4.88 8.36
N TYR A 131 -7.40 4.68 7.98
CA TYR A 131 -6.26 5.25 8.70
C TYR A 131 -5.85 6.65 8.21
N ALA A 132 -6.33 7.07 7.03
CA ALA A 132 -5.92 8.35 6.45
C ALA A 132 -6.88 9.50 6.78
N ASN A 133 -6.32 10.72 6.79
CA ASN A 133 -7.05 11.99 6.83
C ASN A 133 -6.89 12.84 5.56
N LYS A 134 -5.75 12.77 4.85
CA LYS A 134 -5.52 13.59 3.63
C LYS A 134 -5.36 12.73 2.37
N ALA A 135 -4.45 11.75 2.41
CA ALA A 135 -4.11 10.95 1.23
C ALA A 135 -3.82 9.49 1.57
N VAL A 136 -3.99 8.62 0.57
CA VAL A 136 -3.49 7.24 0.60
C VAL A 136 -2.75 6.97 -0.69
N PHE A 137 -1.63 6.26 -0.61
CA PHE A 137 -0.87 5.81 -1.77
C PHE A 137 -0.79 4.28 -1.77
N PHE A 138 -1.16 3.68 -2.91
CA PHE A 138 -0.99 2.26 -3.18
C PHE A 138 -0.01 2.05 -4.33
N SER A 139 0.92 1.10 -4.16
CA SER A 139 1.67 0.50 -5.27
C SER A 139 1.31 -0.97 -5.36
N ILE A 140 0.90 -1.43 -6.55
CA ILE A 140 0.42 -2.79 -6.79
C ILE A 140 1.10 -3.36 -8.03
N CYS A 141 1.71 -4.52 -7.90
CA CYS A 141 2.21 -5.32 -9.01
C CYS A 141 1.06 -6.13 -9.64
N THR A 142 0.88 -6.00 -10.96
CA THR A 142 -0.12 -6.76 -11.73
C THR A 142 0.48 -7.99 -12.40
N MET A 143 1.64 -8.44 -11.93
CA MET A 143 2.34 -9.64 -12.42
C MET A 143 2.58 -10.61 -11.28
N ASP A 144 2.83 -11.86 -11.62
CA ASP A 144 3.32 -12.87 -10.67
C ASP A 144 4.62 -12.42 -10.00
N ALA A 145 4.77 -12.73 -8.72
CA ALA A 145 6.04 -12.58 -8.05
C ALA A 145 7.05 -13.60 -8.60
N VAL A 146 8.33 -13.28 -8.45
CA VAL A 146 9.41 -14.26 -8.66
C VAL A 146 9.37 -15.39 -7.61
N LYS A 147 8.75 -15.15 -6.45
CA LYS A 147 8.78 -16.05 -5.30
C LYS A 147 7.52 -16.91 -5.20
N THR A 148 7.70 -18.11 -4.66
CA THR A 148 6.63 -19.03 -4.26
C THR A 148 6.75 -19.39 -2.79
N PHE A 149 5.65 -19.83 -2.17
CA PHE A 149 5.71 -20.39 -0.82
C PHE A 149 6.44 -21.74 -0.83
N GLN A 150 7.37 -21.93 0.12
CA GLN A 150 8.22 -23.12 0.17
C GLN A 150 7.60 -24.24 1.02
N GLU A 151 6.66 -23.91 1.90
CA GLU A 151 6.06 -24.83 2.86
C GLU A 151 4.62 -24.44 3.21
N GLY A 152 3.95 -25.29 4.02
CA GLY A 152 2.58 -25.09 4.46
C GLY A 152 1.52 -25.27 3.37
N LYS A 153 0.29 -24.85 3.67
CA LYS A 153 -0.92 -25.00 2.83
C LYS A 153 -0.75 -24.43 1.41
N PHE A 154 0.06 -23.39 1.25
CA PHE A 154 0.26 -22.70 -0.03
C PHE A 154 1.54 -23.12 -0.76
N LYS A 155 2.24 -24.16 -0.31
CA LYS A 155 3.49 -24.64 -0.93
C LYS A 155 3.36 -24.74 -2.46
N GLY A 156 4.33 -24.17 -3.17
CA GLY A 156 4.40 -24.13 -4.63
C GLY A 156 3.54 -23.04 -5.29
N LYS A 157 2.64 -22.38 -4.57
CA LYS A 157 1.85 -21.26 -5.11
C LYS A 157 2.66 -19.97 -5.09
N ASN A 158 2.34 -19.06 -6.02
CA ASN A 158 2.92 -17.72 -6.08
C ASN A 158 2.57 -16.91 -4.82
N VAL A 159 3.47 -16.04 -4.37
CA VAL A 159 3.19 -15.16 -3.22
C VAL A 159 2.27 -14.00 -3.58
N HIS A 160 2.17 -13.60 -4.84
CA HIS A 160 1.07 -12.76 -5.31
C HIS A 160 -0.14 -13.66 -5.54
N VAL A 161 -1.05 -13.69 -4.56
CA VAL A 161 -2.23 -14.56 -4.59
C VAL A 161 -3.41 -13.93 -5.32
N THR A 162 -3.38 -12.61 -5.53
CA THR A 162 -4.35 -11.87 -6.34
C THR A 162 -3.63 -11.07 -7.42
N VAL A 163 -3.47 -11.68 -8.59
CA VAL A 163 -2.88 -11.03 -9.78
C VAL A 163 -4.01 -10.68 -10.75
N LYS A 164 -4.25 -9.38 -10.93
CA LYS A 164 -5.31 -8.83 -11.78
C LYS A 164 -4.79 -7.64 -12.55
N GLU A 165 -5.35 -7.39 -13.72
CA GLU A 165 -5.04 -6.23 -14.55
C GLU A 165 -5.43 -4.91 -13.86
N LYS A 166 -4.75 -3.82 -14.24
CA LYS A 166 -4.95 -2.49 -13.65
C LYS A 166 -6.39 -2.00 -13.72
N GLU A 167 -7.15 -2.35 -14.77
CA GLU A 167 -8.56 -1.97 -14.93
C GLU A 167 -9.44 -2.58 -13.83
N TRP A 168 -9.17 -3.84 -13.46
CA TRP A 168 -9.89 -4.53 -12.39
C TRP A 168 -9.62 -3.89 -11.03
N TRP A 169 -8.35 -3.55 -10.75
CA TRP A 169 -8.00 -2.83 -9.53
C TRP A 169 -8.63 -1.45 -9.50
N LEU A 170 -8.59 -0.70 -10.60
CA LEU A 170 -9.18 0.63 -10.69
C LEU A 170 -10.69 0.59 -10.40
N ASP A 171 -11.42 -0.37 -10.96
CA ASP A 171 -12.85 -0.56 -10.67
C ASP A 171 -13.09 -0.87 -9.19
N LYS A 172 -12.33 -1.81 -8.59
CA LYS A 172 -12.42 -2.14 -7.17
C LYS A 172 -12.16 -0.94 -6.26
N PHE A 173 -11.05 -0.23 -6.47
CA PHE A 173 -10.71 0.96 -5.70
C PHE A 173 -11.75 2.07 -5.87
N SER A 174 -12.26 2.28 -7.09
CA SER A 174 -13.27 3.32 -7.36
C SER A 174 -14.58 3.05 -6.63
N LYS A 175 -15.04 1.79 -6.59
CA LYS A 175 -16.25 1.38 -5.85
C LYS A 175 -16.12 1.62 -4.35
N ILE A 176 -14.96 1.30 -3.76
CA ILE A 176 -14.72 1.46 -2.32
C ILE A 176 -14.51 2.93 -1.97
N TRP A 177 -13.67 3.64 -2.74
CA TRP A 177 -13.41 5.07 -2.58
C TRP A 177 -14.65 5.94 -2.80
N GLY A 178 -15.61 5.51 -3.64
CA GLY A 178 -16.88 6.21 -3.84
C GLY A 178 -17.67 6.45 -2.55
N LYS A 179 -17.39 5.69 -1.49
CA LYS A 179 -17.95 5.86 -0.14
C LYS A 179 -17.16 6.83 0.75
N GLN A 180 -15.95 7.24 0.35
CA GLN A 180 -14.99 8.09 1.07
C GLN A 180 -14.40 9.22 0.20
N LYS A 181 -15.27 10.00 -0.45
CA LYS A 181 -14.89 11.00 -1.48
C LYS A 181 -14.00 12.16 -0.99
N THR A 182 -13.73 12.27 0.30
CA THR A 182 -12.89 13.33 0.88
C THR A 182 -11.40 13.03 0.79
N LEU A 183 -11.00 11.76 0.69
CA LEU A 183 -9.60 11.35 0.58
C LEU A 183 -9.10 11.41 -0.86
N LYS A 184 -7.82 11.76 -1.03
CA LYS A 184 -7.11 11.54 -2.30
C LYS A 184 -6.46 10.16 -2.27
N VAL A 185 -6.79 9.30 -3.23
CA VAL A 185 -6.19 7.96 -3.35
C VAL A 185 -5.32 7.91 -4.60
N TYR A 186 -4.02 7.80 -4.39
CA TYR A 186 -3.02 7.62 -5.44
C TYR A 186 -2.83 6.12 -5.66
N LEU A 187 -3.05 5.67 -6.89
CA LEU A 187 -2.83 4.29 -7.31
C LEU A 187 -1.68 4.27 -8.30
N TYR A 188 -0.69 3.44 -8.02
CA TYR A 188 0.43 3.14 -8.90
C TYR A 188 0.42 1.65 -9.21
N PHE A 189 0.45 1.32 -10.48
CA PHE A 189 0.48 -0.05 -10.98
C PHE A 189 1.77 -0.29 -11.74
N SER A 190 2.43 -1.40 -11.46
CA SER A 190 3.55 -1.91 -12.25
C SER A 190 3.12 -3.22 -12.91
N GLY A 191 3.36 -3.33 -14.22
CA GLY A 191 2.87 -4.46 -15.01
C GLY A 191 3.63 -4.64 -16.31
N LYS A 192 3.23 -5.64 -17.11
CA LYS A 192 3.88 -5.98 -18.40
C LYS A 192 3.85 -4.83 -19.40
N ASP A 193 2.79 -4.04 -19.38
CA ASP A 193 2.59 -2.88 -20.27
C ASP A 193 3.26 -1.59 -19.74
N GLY A 194 4.13 -1.73 -18.73
CA GLY A 194 4.79 -0.62 -18.05
C GLY A 194 4.04 -0.13 -16.82
N ASN A 195 4.41 1.07 -16.37
CA ASN A 195 3.90 1.66 -15.14
C ASN A 195 2.73 2.60 -15.43
N PHE A 196 1.69 2.57 -14.60
CA PHE A 196 0.53 3.44 -14.69
C PHE A 196 0.22 4.08 -13.34
N ALA A 197 -0.06 5.38 -13.33
CA ALA A 197 -0.38 6.12 -12.12
C ALA A 197 -1.65 6.97 -12.29
N ILE A 198 -2.50 6.97 -11.27
CA ILE A 198 -3.76 7.71 -11.26
C ILE A 198 -4.11 8.21 -9.85
N CYS A 199 -4.81 9.34 -9.76
CA CYS A 199 -5.31 9.86 -8.48
C CYS A 199 -6.83 9.96 -8.50
N LEU A 200 -7.48 9.18 -7.64
CA LEU A 200 -8.90 9.32 -7.31
C LEU A 200 -9.05 10.48 -6.34
N LYS A 201 -9.84 11.49 -6.72
CA LYS A 201 -10.12 12.68 -5.92
C LYS A 201 -11.46 13.27 -6.35
N LYS A 202 -12.18 13.89 -5.42
CA LYS A 202 -13.39 14.65 -5.78
C LYS A 202 -12.99 15.81 -6.70
N ARG A 203 -13.66 15.96 -7.84
CA ARG A 203 -13.52 17.17 -8.66
C ARG A 203 -14.04 18.37 -7.88
N ARG A 204 -13.35 19.51 -7.99
CA ARG A 204 -13.94 20.80 -7.62
C ARG A 204 -14.80 21.19 -8.81
N ASP A 205 -16.11 21.18 -8.63
CA ASP A 205 -17.03 21.62 -9.67
C ASP A 205 -16.78 23.11 -9.93
N LYS A 206 -16.74 23.53 -11.20
CA LYS A 206 -16.81 24.95 -11.53
C LYS A 206 -18.22 25.53 -11.34
N ASP A 207 -19.26 24.68 -11.18
CA ASP A 207 -20.67 25.10 -11.01
C ASP A 207 -21.53 24.10 -10.18
N GLY A 208 -20.97 23.49 -9.13
CA GLY A 208 -21.78 22.79 -8.11
C GLY A 208 -22.63 21.57 -8.53
N THR A 209 -22.23 20.80 -9.55
CA THR A 209 -22.87 19.50 -9.88
C THR A 209 -21.85 18.36 -10.02
N ASN A 210 -22.09 17.26 -9.29
CA ASN A 210 -21.16 16.14 -9.15
C ASN A 210 -20.99 15.31 -10.44
N SER A 211 -19.74 15.09 -10.88
CA SER A 211 -19.38 13.95 -11.74
C SER A 211 -18.05 13.29 -11.33
N THR A 212 -17.97 11.97 -11.47
CA THR A 212 -16.79 11.14 -11.16
C THR A 212 -16.00 10.87 -12.42
N ASP A 213 -14.74 11.29 -12.47
CA ASP A 213 -13.87 10.91 -13.58
C ASP A 213 -12.38 11.00 -13.20
N SER A 214 -11.61 10.04 -13.71
CA SER A 214 -10.28 9.66 -13.26
C SER A 214 -9.20 10.41 -14.06
N THR A 215 -8.20 11.02 -13.39
CA THR A 215 -7.11 11.75 -14.09
C THR A 215 -5.83 10.95 -14.05
N SER A 216 -5.45 10.35 -15.18
CA SER A 216 -4.16 9.70 -15.37
C SER A 216 -3.10 10.76 -15.70
N ASN A 217 -1.96 10.71 -15.00
CA ASN A 217 -0.75 11.39 -15.44
C ASN A 217 0.24 10.30 -15.82
N LYS A 218 0.44 10.10 -17.13
CA LYS A 218 1.59 9.33 -17.63
C LYS A 218 2.85 10.06 -17.14
N THR A 219 3.58 9.45 -16.21
CA THR A 219 4.95 9.85 -15.91
C THR A 219 5.85 9.02 -16.82
N ALA A 220 6.45 9.67 -17.81
CA ALA A 220 7.52 9.12 -18.61
C ALA A 220 8.84 9.30 -17.85
N GLY A 221 9.66 8.25 -17.80
CA GLY A 221 11.01 8.26 -17.23
C GLY A 221 11.18 7.24 -16.12
#